data_AF-A0A8S7IAJ7-F1
#
_entry.id   AF-A0A8S7IAJ7-F1
#
_cell.length_a   1.000
_cell.length_b   1.000
_cell.length_c   1.000
_cell.angle_alpha   90.00
_cell.angle_beta   90.00
_cell.angle_gamma   90.00
#
_symmetry.space_group_name_H-M   'P 1'
#
loop_
_entity.id
_entity.type
_entity.pdbx_description
1 polymer ?
#
loop_
_entity_poly.entity_id
_entity_poly.type
_entity_poly.pdbx_seq_one_letter_code
_entity_poly.pdbx_strand_id
1 'polypeptide(L)'
;MLLNEYIDCVYGTTRGNRARFLKDNPNILPQELSRWLKVGLKIRPETGEIYKPVSRRVSVPSDVATRAGVFLSDNLRERVTSLAIAQNVTTDTMLNALVEREELCHKLSLQMESGDVVPEQQIAGIVCRYFSTLSERSETDAWHRILEGLVRELTVSGLLSFHTGNIAESRRLNIPRTVYYWYGGFVAKRVAMMLGCYDIYLWNEMMRSDSDVVFVGDVRNVATCYFICQQMCRLLKIVRLNWRKQQGKWGRRCELDEAAYRYTLRLAEGIMDNGIFIGGDEKHSYQLYRYAEKHYPWAVH
;
A
#
# COMPACT_ATOMS: atom_id res chain seq x y z
N MET A 1 -7.92 -11.72 18.08
CA MET A 1 -8.05 -12.74 19.15
C MET A 1 -8.92 -12.18 20.27
N LEU A 2 -9.62 -12.98 21.08
CA LEU A 2 -10.32 -12.44 22.26
C LEU A 2 -9.29 -12.00 23.31
N LEU A 3 -9.59 -10.95 24.06
CA LEU A 3 -8.70 -10.44 25.10
C LEU A 3 -8.44 -11.49 26.20
N ASN A 4 -9.44 -12.33 26.52
CA ASN A 4 -9.25 -13.39 27.50
C ASN A 4 -8.29 -14.47 26.99
N GLU A 5 -8.45 -14.91 25.75
CA GLU A 5 -7.56 -15.88 25.09
C GLU A 5 -6.13 -15.34 25.03
N TYR A 6 -5.95 -14.05 24.72
CA TYR A 6 -4.64 -13.40 24.73
C TYR A 6 -3.97 -13.47 26.11
N ILE A 7 -4.71 -13.12 27.18
CA ILE A 7 -4.17 -13.14 28.54
C ILE A 7 -3.78 -14.56 28.93
N ASP A 8 -4.60 -15.54 28.60
CA ASP A 8 -4.32 -16.95 28.90
C ASP A 8 -3.11 -17.48 28.10
N CYS A 9 -2.95 -17.06 26.84
CA CYS A 9 -1.81 -17.43 25.99
C CYS A 9 -0.49 -16.79 26.45
N VAL A 10 -0.49 -15.50 26.83
CA VAL A 10 0.74 -14.75 27.11
C VAL A 10 1.14 -14.82 28.58
N TYR A 11 0.19 -14.78 29.50
CA TYR A 11 0.43 -14.75 30.95
C TYR A 11 0.14 -16.08 31.65
N GLY A 12 -0.29 -17.09 30.88
CA GLY A 12 -0.67 -18.42 31.35
C GLY A 12 -2.09 -18.48 31.90
N THR A 13 -2.58 -19.69 32.14
CA THR A 13 -3.93 -19.97 32.68
C THR A 13 -3.99 -19.98 34.21
N THR A 14 -2.87 -19.76 34.88
CA THR A 14 -2.75 -19.84 36.34
C THR A 14 -3.36 -18.63 37.07
N ARG A 15 -3.85 -18.85 38.29
CA ARG A 15 -4.42 -17.81 39.16
C ARG A 15 -3.41 -16.67 39.38
N GLY A 16 -3.73 -15.49 38.87
CA GLY A 16 -2.87 -14.30 38.94
C GLY A 16 -2.43 -13.75 37.58
N ASN A 17 -2.73 -14.43 36.46
CA ASN A 17 -2.46 -13.97 35.11
C ASN A 17 -3.02 -12.56 34.81
N ARG A 18 -4.25 -12.27 35.23
CA ARG A 18 -4.87 -10.93 35.10
C ARG A 18 -4.16 -9.86 35.91
N ALA A 19 -3.63 -10.19 37.09
CA ALA A 19 -2.88 -9.25 37.91
C ALA A 19 -1.51 -8.94 37.29
N ARG A 20 -0.88 -9.92 36.64
CA ARG A 20 0.35 -9.73 35.84
C ARG A 20 0.09 -8.84 34.62
N PHE A 21 -0.99 -9.12 33.88
CA PHE A 21 -1.42 -8.27 32.76
C PHE A 21 -1.65 -6.81 33.18
N LEU A 22 -2.30 -6.57 34.33
CA LEU A 22 -2.52 -5.22 34.87
C LEU A 22 -1.22 -4.56 35.36
N LYS A 23 -0.27 -5.34 35.89
CA LYS A 23 1.05 -4.83 36.28
C LYS A 23 1.82 -4.28 35.08
N ASP A 24 1.74 -4.98 33.95
CA ASP A 24 2.42 -4.59 32.71
C ASP A 24 1.65 -3.51 31.93
N ASN A 25 0.39 -3.25 32.30
CA ASN A 25 -0.47 -2.24 31.70
C ASN A 25 -1.15 -1.37 32.77
N PRO A 26 -0.38 -0.53 33.50
CA PRO A 26 -0.88 0.23 34.65
C PRO A 26 -1.96 1.26 34.30
N ASN A 27 -2.09 1.59 33.01
CA ASN A 27 -3.10 2.50 32.49
C ASN A 27 -4.49 1.83 32.35
N ILE A 28 -4.64 0.55 32.66
CA ILE A 28 -5.91 -0.19 32.61
C ILE A 28 -6.37 -0.46 34.04
N LEU A 29 -7.59 -0.06 34.39
CA LEU A 29 -8.12 -0.31 35.74
C LEU A 29 -8.61 -1.76 35.87
N PRO A 30 -8.48 -2.41 37.04
CA PRO A 30 -8.94 -3.78 37.26
C PRO A 30 -10.44 -3.99 36.97
N GLN A 31 -11.25 -2.97 37.25
CA GLN A 31 -12.70 -2.97 36.99
C GLN A 31 -13.00 -2.89 35.49
N GLU A 32 -12.22 -2.11 34.73
CA GLU A 32 -12.34 -1.99 33.27
C GLU A 32 -12.01 -3.31 32.58
N LEU A 33 -10.89 -3.94 32.96
CA LEU A 33 -10.50 -5.24 32.43
C LEU A 33 -11.60 -6.28 32.67
N SER A 34 -12.16 -6.33 33.88
CA SER A 34 -13.25 -7.26 34.21
C SER A 34 -14.48 -7.06 33.31
N ARG A 35 -14.82 -5.80 33.00
CA ARG A 35 -15.90 -5.45 32.08
C ARG A 35 -15.58 -5.87 30.64
N TRP A 36 -14.34 -5.65 30.18
CA TRP A 36 -13.91 -5.99 28.82
C TRP A 36 -13.91 -7.50 28.55
N LEU A 37 -13.47 -8.28 29.55
CA LEU A 37 -13.53 -9.73 29.50
C LEU A 37 -14.97 -10.25 29.44
N LYS A 38 -15.88 -9.64 30.22
CA LYS A 38 -17.31 -9.98 30.20
C LYS A 38 -17.99 -9.65 28.85
N VAL A 39 -17.56 -8.57 28.19
CA VAL A 39 -18.10 -8.14 26.89
C VAL A 39 -17.46 -8.89 25.71
N GLY A 40 -16.41 -9.67 25.95
CA GLY A 40 -15.74 -10.45 24.90
C GLY A 40 -14.99 -9.57 23.88
N LEU A 41 -14.30 -8.53 24.36
CA LEU A 41 -13.55 -7.64 23.47
C LEU A 41 -12.42 -8.38 22.74
N LYS A 42 -12.18 -7.97 21.50
CA LYS A 42 -11.10 -8.48 20.66
C LYS A 42 -9.88 -7.58 20.80
N ILE A 43 -8.71 -8.19 20.97
CA ILE A 43 -7.41 -7.53 20.90
C ILE A 43 -6.73 -7.88 19.59
N ARG A 44 -6.02 -6.89 19.04
CA ARG A 44 -5.01 -7.05 17.99
C ARG A 44 -3.65 -7.29 18.68
N PRO A 45 -3.13 -8.53 18.68
CA PRO A 45 -1.88 -8.83 19.37
C PRO A 45 -0.66 -8.10 18.77
N GLU A 46 -0.76 -7.69 17.50
CA GLU A 46 0.28 -6.96 16.75
C GLU A 46 0.50 -5.54 17.28
N THR A 47 -0.59 -4.81 17.56
CA THR A 47 -0.54 -3.39 17.96
C THR A 47 -0.88 -3.16 19.43
N GLY A 48 -1.35 -4.20 20.12
CA GLY A 48 -1.95 -4.11 21.45
C GLY A 48 -3.30 -3.37 21.45
N GLU A 49 -3.91 -3.10 20.31
CA GLU A 49 -5.17 -2.36 20.22
C GLU A 49 -6.38 -3.24 20.54
N ILE A 50 -7.28 -2.74 21.40
CA ILE A 50 -8.52 -3.42 21.76
C ILE A 50 -9.69 -2.79 20.98
N TYR A 51 -10.41 -3.60 20.20
CA TYR A 51 -11.49 -3.14 19.32
C TYR A 51 -12.81 -2.90 20.08
N LYS A 52 -12.96 -1.70 20.68
CA LYS A 52 -14.17 -0.84 20.80
C LYS A 52 -13.80 0.52 21.47
N PRO A 53 -14.63 1.58 21.39
CA PRO A 53 -14.28 2.97 21.03
C PRO A 53 -13.51 3.77 22.09
N VAL A 54 -12.46 3.20 22.66
CA VAL A 54 -11.45 3.93 23.40
C VAL A 54 -10.12 3.29 23.02
N SER A 55 -9.50 3.82 21.97
CA SER A 55 -8.23 3.35 21.42
C SER A 55 -7.15 3.40 22.50
N ARG A 56 -6.92 2.31 23.23
CA ARG A 56 -5.81 2.15 24.18
C ARG A 56 -4.87 1.06 23.67
N ARG A 57 -3.57 1.37 23.70
CA ARG A 57 -2.49 0.45 23.32
C ARG A 57 -2.04 -0.35 24.54
N VAL A 58 -1.88 -1.65 24.36
CA VAL A 58 -1.31 -2.60 25.33
C VAL A 58 0.14 -2.87 24.95
N SER A 59 1.02 -3.05 25.94
CA SER A 59 2.42 -3.43 25.71
C SER A 59 2.51 -4.92 25.35
N VAL A 60 3.16 -5.23 24.21
CA VAL A 60 3.36 -6.60 23.72
C VAL A 60 4.82 -7.01 23.95
N PRO A 61 5.11 -8.17 24.58
CA PRO A 61 6.48 -8.60 24.86
C PRO A 61 7.33 -8.83 23.59
N SER A 62 8.59 -8.40 23.64
CA SER A 62 9.57 -8.43 22.53
C SER A 62 9.76 -9.79 21.87
N ASP A 63 9.72 -10.88 22.65
CA ASP A 63 9.97 -12.26 22.14
C ASP A 63 8.81 -12.86 21.34
N VAL A 64 7.61 -12.28 21.48
CA VAL A 64 6.43 -12.61 20.66
C VAL A 64 6.44 -11.76 19.39
N ALA A 65 6.88 -10.50 19.48
CA ALA A 65 7.02 -9.60 18.33
C ALA A 65 8.09 -10.09 17.32
N THR A 66 9.20 -10.67 17.79
CA THR A 66 10.24 -11.25 16.92
C THR A 66 9.81 -12.56 16.26
N ARG A 67 9.01 -13.40 16.94
CA ARG A 67 8.41 -14.60 16.33
C ARG A 67 7.22 -14.31 15.42
N ALA A 68 6.52 -13.20 15.64
CA ALA A 68 5.43 -12.71 14.79
C ALA A 68 5.93 -11.94 13.54
N GLY A 69 7.25 -11.94 13.30
CA GLY A 69 7.97 -10.98 12.46
C GLY A 69 7.53 -10.83 11.00
N VAL A 70 6.76 -11.75 10.41
CA VAL A 70 6.05 -11.51 9.14
C VAL A 70 4.80 -12.40 9.09
N PHE A 71 3.63 -11.90 9.49
CA PHE A 71 2.38 -12.59 9.14
C PHE A 71 2.05 -12.29 7.67
N LEU A 72 2.40 -13.24 6.79
CA LEU A 72 1.93 -13.26 5.42
C LEU A 72 0.40 -13.28 5.41
N SER A 73 -0.21 -12.46 4.54
CA SER A 73 -1.64 -12.55 4.23
C SER A 73 -2.00 -13.98 3.81
N ASP A 74 -3.25 -14.39 3.99
CA ASP A 74 -3.65 -15.78 3.70
C ASP A 74 -3.33 -16.17 2.24
N ASN A 75 -3.52 -15.25 1.29
CA ASN A 75 -3.11 -15.41 -0.11
C ASN A 75 -1.59 -15.61 -0.26
N LEU A 76 -0.77 -14.78 0.40
CA LEU A 76 0.69 -14.93 0.34
C LEU A 76 1.14 -16.24 1.00
N ARG A 77 0.48 -16.68 2.09
CA ARG A 77 0.78 -17.95 2.75
C ARG A 77 0.46 -19.14 1.84
N GLU A 78 -0.67 -19.10 1.14
CA GLU A 78 -1.03 -20.10 0.13
C GLU A 78 0.02 -20.15 -0.99
N ARG A 79 0.43 -18.99 -1.51
CA ARG A 79 1.47 -18.90 -2.56
C ARG A 79 2.82 -19.45 -2.11
N VAL A 80 3.28 -19.10 -0.91
CA VAL A 80 4.54 -19.63 -0.35
C VAL A 80 4.45 -21.13 -0.14
N THR A 81 3.29 -21.63 0.31
CA THR A 81 3.05 -23.07 0.47
C THR A 81 3.09 -23.79 -0.88
N SER A 82 2.43 -23.26 -1.92
CA SER A 82 2.49 -23.83 -3.28
C SER A 82 3.93 -23.84 -3.84
N LEU A 83 4.70 -22.78 -3.62
CA LEU A 83 6.11 -22.73 -4.03
C LEU A 83 6.98 -23.72 -3.27
N ALA A 84 6.76 -23.87 -1.97
CA ALA A 84 7.46 -24.84 -1.13
C ALA A 84 7.19 -26.28 -1.61
N ILE A 85 5.93 -26.61 -1.91
CA ILE A 85 5.55 -27.90 -2.49
C ILE A 85 6.22 -28.11 -3.85
N ALA A 86 6.19 -27.12 -4.74
CA ALA A 86 6.78 -27.23 -6.07
C ALA A 86 8.32 -27.44 -6.05
N GLN A 87 8.98 -26.94 -5.02
CA GLN A 87 10.43 -27.07 -4.82
C GLN A 87 10.83 -28.19 -3.86
N ASN A 88 9.88 -29.00 -3.37
CA ASN A 88 10.09 -30.06 -2.39
C ASN A 88 10.82 -29.60 -1.11
N VAL A 89 10.47 -28.42 -0.60
CA VAL A 89 10.99 -27.87 0.67
C VAL A 89 9.85 -27.54 1.64
N THR A 90 10.17 -27.28 2.90
CA THR A 90 9.15 -26.85 3.88
C THR A 90 8.77 -25.38 3.65
N THR A 91 7.55 -25.00 4.06
CA THR A 91 7.09 -23.60 3.96
C THR A 91 8.04 -22.64 4.68
N ASP A 92 8.55 -23.03 5.85
CA ASP A 92 9.49 -22.21 6.64
C ASP A 92 10.86 -22.07 5.96
N THR A 93 11.39 -23.14 5.34
CA THR A 93 12.66 -23.06 4.61
C THR A 93 12.53 -22.22 3.34
N MET A 94 11.41 -22.32 2.63
CA MET A 94 11.12 -21.44 1.50
C MET A 94 11.03 -19.98 1.94
N LEU A 95 10.31 -19.69 3.03
CA LEU A 95 10.17 -18.34 3.55
C LEU A 95 11.52 -17.74 3.93
N ASN A 96 12.35 -18.47 4.69
CA ASN A 96 13.68 -18.01 5.08
C ASN A 96 14.58 -17.76 3.86
N ALA A 97 14.56 -18.64 2.86
CA ALA A 97 15.34 -18.44 1.63
C ALA A 97 14.92 -17.19 0.85
N LEU A 98 13.62 -16.87 0.83
CA LEU A 98 13.10 -15.64 0.21
C LEU A 98 13.54 -14.39 0.98
N VAL A 99 13.51 -14.42 2.32
CA VAL A 99 13.99 -13.33 3.18
C VAL A 99 15.49 -13.12 3.00
N GLU A 100 16.29 -14.19 3.08
CA GLU A 100 17.75 -14.11 2.91
C GLU A 100 18.14 -13.57 1.53
N ARG A 101 17.42 -13.98 0.48
CA ARG A 101 17.62 -13.45 -0.88
C ARG A 101 17.37 -11.93 -0.91
N GLU A 102 16.29 -11.47 -0.29
CA GLU A 102 15.93 -10.04 -0.28
C GLU A 102 16.93 -9.21 0.54
N GLU A 103 17.39 -9.73 1.69
CA GLU A 103 18.45 -9.09 2.47
C GLU A 103 19.77 -9.02 1.70
N LEU A 104 20.09 -10.02 0.90
CA LEU A 104 21.28 -10.03 0.05
C LEU A 104 21.15 -9.00 -1.08
N CYS A 105 19.99 -8.93 -1.75
CA CYS A 105 19.68 -7.88 -2.72
C CYS A 105 19.83 -6.48 -2.10
N HIS A 106 19.38 -6.28 -0.86
CA HIS A 106 19.53 -5.02 -0.14
C HIS A 106 20.99 -4.66 0.10
N LYS A 107 21.80 -5.60 0.63
CA LYS A 107 23.23 -5.39 0.89
C LYS A 107 24.00 -5.04 -0.38
N LEU A 108 23.69 -5.71 -1.49
CA LEU A 108 24.28 -5.39 -2.80
C LEU A 108 23.85 -4.01 -3.32
N SER A 109 22.60 -3.62 -3.10
CA SER A 109 22.09 -2.31 -3.52
C SER A 109 22.77 -1.16 -2.76
N LEU A 110 23.02 -1.32 -1.45
CA LEU A 110 23.77 -0.34 -0.65
C LEU A 110 25.22 -0.15 -1.13
N GLN A 111 25.83 -1.17 -1.74
CA GLN A 111 27.18 -1.07 -2.29
C GLN A 111 27.22 -0.34 -3.65
N MET A 112 26.08 -0.22 -4.34
CA MET A 112 25.95 0.43 -5.65
C MET A 112 25.64 1.94 -5.58
N GLU A 113 25.58 2.55 -4.38
CA GLU A 113 25.21 3.97 -4.19
C GLU A 113 26.16 5.01 -4.82
N SER A 114 27.18 4.60 -5.59
CA SER A 114 27.97 5.53 -6.41
C SER A 114 27.27 5.84 -7.75
N GLY A 115 26.30 6.77 -7.72
CA GLY A 115 25.87 7.52 -8.91
C GLY A 115 25.02 6.78 -9.94
N ASP A 116 24.15 5.86 -9.50
CA ASP A 116 23.27 5.13 -10.43
C ASP A 116 22.19 6.08 -11.01
N VAL A 117 22.36 6.46 -12.28
CA VAL A 117 21.38 7.26 -13.01
C VAL A 117 20.12 6.43 -13.18
N VAL A 118 19.00 6.88 -12.59
CA VAL A 118 17.72 6.19 -12.70
C VAL A 118 17.38 6.00 -14.18
N PRO A 119 17.13 4.76 -14.64
CA PRO A 119 16.85 4.49 -16.04
C PRO A 119 15.38 4.82 -16.36
N GLU A 120 14.98 6.08 -16.20
CA GLU A 120 13.60 6.54 -16.39
C GLU A 120 13.06 6.19 -17.78
N GLN A 121 13.90 6.24 -18.82
CA GLN A 121 13.51 5.86 -20.19
C GLN A 121 13.17 4.38 -20.30
N GLN A 122 13.90 3.51 -19.60
CA GLN A 122 13.62 2.08 -19.55
C GLN A 122 12.31 1.81 -18.81
N ILE A 123 12.12 2.43 -17.64
CA ILE A 123 10.88 2.34 -16.86
C ILE A 123 9.70 2.81 -17.71
N ALA A 124 9.80 4.00 -18.33
CA ALA A 124 8.77 4.55 -19.20
C ALA A 124 8.46 3.62 -20.39
N GLY A 125 9.48 3.03 -21.00
CA GLY A 125 9.34 2.09 -22.12
C GLY A 125 8.58 0.83 -21.73
N ILE A 126 8.94 0.21 -20.60
CA ILE A 126 8.26 -0.99 -20.08
C ILE A 126 6.81 -0.64 -19.74
N VAL A 127 6.58 0.42 -18.95
CA VAL A 127 5.22 0.86 -18.58
C VAL A 127 4.38 1.12 -19.82
N CYS A 128 4.88 1.89 -20.80
CA CYS A 128 4.16 2.16 -22.04
C CYS A 128 3.81 0.89 -22.81
N ARG A 129 4.74 -0.08 -22.90
CA ARG A 129 4.51 -1.35 -23.58
C ARG A 129 3.38 -2.14 -22.93
N TYR A 130 3.38 -2.27 -21.61
CA TYR A 130 2.31 -2.96 -20.87
C TYR A 130 0.95 -2.26 -21.03
N PHE A 131 0.90 -0.94 -20.89
CA PHE A 131 -0.37 -0.22 -21.04
C PHE A 131 -0.87 -0.13 -22.49
N SER A 132 -0.01 -0.35 -23.49
CA SER A 132 -0.41 -0.35 -24.90
C SER A 132 -1.33 -1.50 -25.31
N THR A 133 -1.37 -2.58 -24.52
CA THR A 133 -2.27 -3.72 -24.75
C THR A 133 -3.69 -3.47 -24.25
N LEU A 134 -3.90 -2.38 -23.51
CA LEU A 134 -5.21 -1.99 -22.97
C LEU A 134 -5.92 -1.06 -23.94
N SER A 135 -7.25 -1.17 -23.96
CA SER A 135 -8.14 -0.33 -24.76
C SER A 135 -9.26 0.25 -23.89
N GLU A 136 -10.08 1.11 -24.48
CA GLU A 136 -11.26 1.67 -23.82
C GLU A 136 -12.36 0.66 -23.47
N ARG A 137 -12.21 -0.59 -23.92
CA ARG A 137 -13.12 -1.72 -23.64
C ARG A 137 -12.53 -2.75 -22.69
N SER A 138 -11.29 -2.56 -22.25
CA SER A 138 -10.61 -3.51 -21.38
C SER A 138 -11.29 -3.60 -20.01
N GLU A 139 -11.72 -4.81 -19.65
CA GLU A 139 -12.30 -5.15 -18.35
C GLU A 139 -11.23 -5.24 -17.25
N THR A 140 -11.65 -5.20 -15.99
CA THR A 140 -10.80 -5.21 -14.79
C THR A 140 -9.74 -6.31 -14.81
N ASP A 141 -10.08 -7.52 -15.24
CA ASP A 141 -9.16 -8.65 -15.28
C ASP A 141 -7.97 -8.41 -16.22
N ALA A 142 -8.20 -7.71 -17.34
CA ALA A 142 -7.13 -7.35 -18.25
C ALA A 142 -6.17 -6.34 -17.59
N TRP A 143 -6.70 -5.38 -16.83
CA TRP A 143 -5.88 -4.44 -16.08
C TRP A 143 -5.07 -5.15 -14.98
N HIS A 144 -5.68 -6.08 -14.25
CA HIS A 144 -5.00 -6.86 -13.21
C HIS A 144 -3.81 -7.63 -13.78
N ARG A 145 -4.01 -8.38 -14.88
CA ARG A 145 -2.93 -9.12 -15.54
C ARG A 145 -1.79 -8.21 -16.01
N ILE A 146 -2.13 -7.04 -16.53
CA ILE A 146 -1.14 -6.06 -17.00
C ILE A 146 -0.36 -5.45 -15.83
N LEU A 147 -1.03 -5.06 -14.75
CA LEU A 147 -0.37 -4.52 -13.57
C LEU A 147 0.50 -5.58 -12.87
N GLU A 148 0.02 -6.82 -12.75
CA GLU A 148 0.78 -7.93 -12.18
C GLU A 148 2.02 -8.24 -13.02
N GLY A 149 1.85 -8.37 -14.35
CA GLY A 149 2.96 -8.59 -15.27
C GLY A 149 3.97 -7.46 -15.27
N LEU A 150 3.49 -6.21 -15.24
CA LEU A 150 4.33 -5.01 -15.20
C LEU A 150 5.17 -4.97 -13.93
N VAL A 151 4.54 -5.13 -12.77
CA VAL A 151 5.25 -5.12 -11.48
C VAL A 151 6.25 -6.26 -11.42
N ARG A 152 5.88 -7.46 -11.89
CA ARG A 152 6.80 -8.60 -11.96
C ARG A 152 8.02 -8.31 -12.83
N GLU A 153 7.85 -7.74 -14.03
CA GLU A 153 8.98 -7.44 -14.90
C GLU A 153 9.89 -6.37 -14.30
N LEU A 154 9.31 -5.31 -13.72
CA LEU A 154 10.07 -4.24 -13.08
C LEU A 154 10.86 -4.75 -11.88
N THR A 155 10.28 -5.64 -11.06
CA THR A 155 10.98 -6.31 -9.97
C THR A 155 12.12 -7.19 -10.47
N VAL A 156 11.88 -8.04 -11.47
CA VAL A 156 12.92 -8.94 -12.03
C VAL A 156 14.06 -8.15 -12.68
N SER A 157 13.75 -6.99 -13.26
CA SER A 157 14.73 -6.11 -13.91
C SER A 157 15.50 -5.22 -12.91
N GLY A 158 15.24 -5.34 -11.60
CA GLY A 158 15.86 -4.49 -10.58
C GLY A 158 15.42 -3.02 -10.63
N LEU A 159 14.30 -2.73 -11.30
CA LEU A 159 13.75 -1.38 -11.48
C LEU A 159 12.75 -0.99 -10.39
N LEU A 160 12.55 -1.86 -9.40
CA LEU A 160 11.80 -1.58 -8.18
C LEU A 160 12.67 -1.95 -6.98
N SER A 161 12.58 -1.14 -5.94
CA SER A 161 13.21 -1.37 -4.65
C SER A 161 12.17 -1.73 -3.61
N PHE A 162 12.48 -2.71 -2.76
CA PHE A 162 11.69 -3.03 -1.56
C PHE A 162 12.14 -2.22 -0.33
N HIS A 163 13.22 -1.45 -0.47
CA HIS A 163 13.86 -0.71 0.61
C HIS A 163 13.92 0.77 0.27
N THR A 164 13.69 1.64 1.24
CA THR A 164 13.96 3.08 1.08
C THR A 164 15.36 3.37 1.60
N GLY A 165 16.31 3.48 0.68
CA GLY A 165 17.63 4.06 0.99
C GLY A 165 17.52 5.58 1.09
N ASN A 166 17.69 6.26 -0.04
CA ASN A 166 17.52 7.70 -0.14
C ASN A 166 16.10 8.06 -0.61
N ILE A 167 15.42 8.93 0.15
CA ILE A 167 14.11 9.47 -0.22
C ILE A 167 14.30 10.42 -1.40
N ALA A 168 13.57 10.16 -2.47
CA ALA A 168 13.48 11.01 -3.65
C ALA A 168 12.02 11.38 -3.93
N GLU A 169 11.88 12.38 -4.80
CA GLU A 169 10.60 12.90 -5.25
C GLU A 169 10.44 12.66 -6.75
N SER A 170 9.26 12.26 -7.18
CA SER A 170 8.94 12.19 -8.60
C SER A 170 8.85 13.59 -9.21
N ARG A 171 8.91 13.64 -10.54
CA ARG A 171 8.39 14.78 -11.30
C ARG A 171 6.93 15.04 -10.92
N ARG A 172 6.50 16.30 -11.03
CA ARG A 172 5.10 16.69 -10.81
C ARG A 172 4.21 16.10 -11.90
N LEU A 173 3.20 15.33 -11.49
CA LEU A 173 2.18 14.80 -12.37
C LEU A 173 0.95 15.69 -12.32
N ASN A 174 0.67 16.38 -13.42
CA ASN A 174 -0.54 17.18 -13.54
C ASN A 174 -1.77 16.26 -13.70
N ILE A 175 -2.68 16.33 -12.75
CA ILE A 175 -3.99 15.67 -12.80
C ILE A 175 -5.05 16.76 -12.63
N PRO A 176 -5.88 17.06 -13.65
CA PRO A 176 -6.88 18.12 -13.56
C PRO A 176 -7.74 17.99 -12.29
N ARG A 177 -7.98 19.10 -11.59
CA ARG A 177 -8.67 19.12 -10.28
C ARG A 177 -9.93 18.26 -10.23
N THR A 178 -10.81 18.43 -11.22
CA THR A 178 -12.04 17.63 -11.32
C THR A 178 -11.74 16.14 -11.41
N VAL A 179 -10.74 15.74 -12.21
CA VAL A 179 -10.32 14.34 -12.34
C VAL A 179 -9.74 13.83 -11.02
N TYR A 180 -8.92 14.62 -10.34
CA TYR A 180 -8.31 14.25 -9.07
C TYR A 180 -9.36 13.86 -8.04
N TYR A 181 -10.37 14.71 -7.80
CA TYR A 181 -11.42 14.44 -6.82
C TYR A 181 -12.37 13.30 -7.23
N TRP A 182 -12.50 12.99 -8.52
CA TRP A 182 -13.37 11.91 -8.97
C TRP A 182 -12.71 10.54 -8.90
N TYR A 183 -11.46 10.41 -9.34
CA TYR A 183 -10.75 9.12 -9.33
C TYR A 183 -9.22 9.27 -9.31
N GLY A 184 -8.67 10.39 -9.79
CA GLY A 184 -7.23 10.58 -9.94
C GLY A 184 -6.46 10.50 -8.62
N GLY A 185 -7.00 11.09 -7.55
CA GLY A 185 -6.40 10.99 -6.22
C GLY A 185 -6.45 9.58 -5.64
N PHE A 186 -7.56 8.86 -5.88
CA PHE A 186 -7.65 7.44 -5.52
C PHE A 186 -6.60 6.60 -6.27
N VAL A 187 -6.45 6.82 -7.57
CA VAL A 187 -5.45 6.13 -8.40
C VAL A 187 -4.04 6.43 -7.90
N ALA A 188 -3.69 7.71 -7.71
CA ALA A 188 -2.38 8.12 -7.21
C ALA A 188 -2.06 7.45 -5.88
N LYS A 189 -2.97 7.55 -4.90
CA LYS A 189 -2.81 6.92 -3.59
C LYS A 189 -2.60 5.42 -3.67
N ARG A 190 -3.41 4.72 -4.49
CA ARG A 190 -3.29 3.26 -4.63
C ARG A 190 -2.00 2.85 -5.33
N VAL A 191 -1.56 3.58 -6.36
CA VAL A 191 -0.28 3.35 -7.03
C VAL A 191 0.90 3.59 -6.08
N ALA A 192 0.82 4.65 -5.25
CA ALA A 192 1.82 4.94 -4.24
C ALA A 192 1.92 3.79 -3.22
N MET A 193 0.78 3.36 -2.66
CA MET A 193 0.70 2.21 -1.76
C MET A 193 1.25 0.93 -2.42
N MET A 194 0.86 0.65 -3.66
CA MET A 194 1.29 -0.53 -4.41
C MET A 194 2.81 -0.62 -4.52
N LEU A 195 3.51 0.51 -4.63
CA LEU A 195 4.96 0.58 -4.85
C LEU A 195 5.74 1.11 -3.64
N GLY A 196 5.13 1.11 -2.45
CA GLY A 196 5.79 1.56 -1.22
C GLY A 196 6.20 3.04 -1.22
N CYS A 197 5.48 3.89 -1.95
CA CYS A 197 5.66 5.33 -1.99
C CYS A 197 4.51 6.06 -1.26
N TYR A 198 4.68 7.36 -1.08
CA TYR A 198 3.69 8.28 -0.53
C TYR A 198 3.26 9.29 -1.59
N ASP A 199 1.96 9.47 -1.81
CA ASP A 199 1.44 10.49 -2.71
C ASP A 199 1.19 11.82 -1.98
N ILE A 200 1.56 12.93 -2.61
CA ILE A 200 1.38 14.28 -2.08
C ILE A 200 0.61 15.09 -3.10
N TYR A 201 -0.53 15.63 -2.67
CA TYR A 201 -1.37 16.49 -3.49
C TYR A 201 -1.05 17.97 -3.26
N LEU A 202 -0.53 18.64 -4.28
CA LEU A 202 0.07 19.97 -4.17
C LEU A 202 -0.94 21.14 -4.29
N TRP A 203 -2.20 20.92 -3.94
CA TRP A 203 -3.26 21.91 -4.15
C TRP A 203 -3.10 23.23 -3.39
N ASN A 204 -2.41 23.24 -2.25
CA ASN A 204 -2.23 24.47 -1.46
C ASN A 204 -0.97 25.28 -1.83
N GLU A 205 -0.29 24.97 -2.94
CA GLU A 205 0.56 25.99 -3.59
C GLU A 205 -0.34 27.07 -4.18
N MET A 206 -0.75 28.02 -3.32
CA MET A 206 -1.71 29.13 -3.56
C MET A 206 -1.51 29.93 -4.86
N MET A 207 -0.41 29.72 -5.59
CA MET A 207 -0.02 30.44 -6.80
C MET A 207 -0.23 29.66 -8.10
N ARG A 208 -0.60 28.36 -8.07
CA ARG A 208 -0.77 27.56 -9.29
C ARG A 208 -2.14 26.89 -9.34
N SER A 209 -2.83 27.05 -10.47
CA SER A 209 -4.12 26.41 -10.75
C SER A 209 -4.01 24.91 -11.07
N ASP A 210 -2.78 24.41 -11.20
CA ASP A 210 -2.48 23.06 -11.62
C ASP A 210 -2.52 22.13 -10.41
N SER A 211 -3.50 21.23 -10.41
CA SER A 211 -3.57 20.12 -9.47
C SER A 211 -2.44 19.14 -9.79
N ASP A 212 -1.31 19.28 -9.09
CA ASP A 212 -0.16 18.40 -9.25
C ASP A 212 -0.12 17.34 -8.14
N VAL A 213 0.33 16.14 -8.50
CA VAL A 213 0.67 15.07 -7.57
C VAL A 213 2.17 14.80 -7.65
N VAL A 214 2.81 14.64 -6.49
CA VAL A 214 4.20 14.20 -6.35
C VAL A 214 4.24 12.92 -5.55
N PHE A 215 5.06 11.96 -5.98
CA PHE A 215 5.33 10.73 -5.25
C PHE A 215 6.65 10.86 -4.51
N VAL A 216 6.68 10.40 -3.25
CA VAL A 216 7.85 10.42 -2.37
C VAL A 216 8.18 8.99 -1.96
N GLY A 217 9.43 8.59 -2.10
CA GLY A 217 9.83 7.19 -1.93
C GLY A 217 11.23 6.90 -2.46
N ASP A 218 11.53 5.63 -2.71
CA ASP A 218 12.74 5.23 -3.41
C ASP A 218 12.78 5.80 -4.83
N VAL A 219 13.97 6.19 -5.31
CA VAL A 219 14.15 6.88 -6.60
C VAL A 219 13.56 6.10 -7.79
N ARG A 220 13.69 4.76 -7.79
CA ARG A 220 13.16 3.91 -8.87
C ARG A 220 11.65 3.74 -8.73
N ASN A 221 11.16 3.65 -7.49
CA ASN A 221 9.74 3.48 -7.21
C ASN A 221 8.94 4.75 -7.54
N VAL A 222 9.44 5.94 -7.19
CA VAL A 222 8.74 7.22 -7.48
C VAL A 222 8.65 7.49 -8.98
N ALA A 223 9.69 7.13 -9.75
CA ALA A 223 9.66 7.19 -11.21
C ALA A 223 8.60 6.22 -11.78
N THR A 224 8.54 5.01 -11.23
CA THR A 224 7.53 4.02 -11.63
C THR A 224 6.11 4.47 -11.29
N CYS A 225 5.87 5.00 -10.07
CA CYS A 225 4.58 5.56 -9.67
C CYS A 225 4.11 6.65 -10.64
N TYR A 226 5.02 7.56 -11.02
CA TYR A 226 4.73 8.62 -11.97
C TYR A 226 4.22 8.05 -13.30
N PHE A 227 4.97 7.14 -13.93
CA PHE A 227 4.59 6.62 -15.25
C PHE A 227 3.31 5.76 -15.20
N ILE A 228 3.15 4.92 -14.17
CA ILE A 228 1.93 4.12 -14.00
C ILE A 228 0.72 5.04 -13.82
N CYS A 229 0.78 5.99 -12.88
CA CYS A 229 -0.33 6.90 -12.62
C CYS A 229 -0.67 7.74 -13.84
N GLN A 230 0.35 8.22 -14.59
CA GLN A 230 0.15 8.96 -15.84
C GLN A 230 -0.60 8.12 -16.89
N GLN A 231 -0.17 6.87 -17.13
CA GLN A 231 -0.82 6.01 -18.12
C GLN A 231 -2.24 5.62 -17.70
N MET A 232 -2.45 5.32 -16.42
CA MET A 232 -3.77 5.01 -15.88
C MET A 232 -4.73 6.17 -16.02
N CYS A 233 -4.35 7.38 -15.59
CA CYS A 233 -5.20 8.57 -15.73
C CYS A 233 -5.50 8.87 -17.21
N ARG A 234 -4.53 8.67 -18.11
CA ARG A 234 -4.73 8.83 -19.56
C ARG A 234 -5.77 7.85 -20.10
N LEU A 235 -5.66 6.57 -19.79
CA LEU A 235 -6.57 5.54 -20.29
C LEU A 235 -7.95 5.63 -19.64
N LEU A 236 -8.04 5.90 -18.34
CA LEU A 236 -9.32 6.12 -17.65
C LEU A 236 -10.07 7.33 -18.22
N LYS A 237 -9.36 8.39 -18.64
CA LYS A 237 -9.95 9.50 -19.37
C LYS A 237 -10.56 9.04 -20.70
N ILE A 238 -9.88 8.16 -21.45
CA ILE A 238 -10.38 7.61 -22.72
C ILE A 238 -11.63 6.75 -22.46
N VAL A 239 -11.57 5.84 -21.48
CA VAL A 239 -12.71 5.00 -21.05
C VAL A 239 -13.92 5.86 -20.69
N ARG A 240 -13.74 6.91 -19.88
CA ARG A 240 -14.80 7.84 -19.49
C ARG A 240 -15.46 8.50 -20.70
N LEU A 241 -14.64 9.01 -21.62
CA LEU A 241 -15.13 9.70 -22.81
C LEU A 241 -15.84 8.73 -23.76
N ASN A 242 -15.35 7.50 -23.89
CA ASN A 242 -16.00 6.46 -24.67
C ASN A 242 -17.34 6.04 -24.07
N TRP A 243 -17.38 5.76 -22.77
CA TRP A 243 -18.63 5.43 -22.06
C TRP A 243 -19.67 6.54 -22.24
N ARG A 244 -19.27 7.80 -22.03
CA ARG A 244 -20.15 8.96 -22.25
C ARG A 244 -20.71 9.02 -23.67
N LYS A 245 -19.91 8.70 -24.70
CA LYS A 245 -20.37 8.66 -26.09
C LYS A 245 -21.40 7.55 -26.32
N GLN A 246 -21.18 6.37 -25.72
CA GLN A 246 -22.07 5.21 -25.87
C GLN A 246 -23.44 5.41 -25.21
N GLN A 247 -23.52 6.23 -24.16
CA GLN A 247 -24.79 6.51 -23.47
C GLN A 247 -25.80 7.33 -24.30
N GLY A 248 -25.37 8.01 -25.38
CA GLY A 248 -26.25 8.92 -26.12
C GLY A 248 -26.62 10.18 -25.31
N LYS A 249 -27.73 10.83 -25.66
CA LYS A 249 -28.22 12.03 -24.96
C LYS A 249 -29.40 11.66 -24.08
N TRP A 250 -29.19 11.70 -22.77
CA TRP A 250 -30.26 11.66 -21.77
C TRP A 250 -29.92 12.61 -20.62
N GLY A 251 -30.95 13.14 -19.96
CA GLY A 251 -30.81 14.10 -18.87
C GLY A 251 -30.10 15.40 -19.24
N ARG A 252 -29.62 16.11 -18.22
CA ARG A 252 -28.76 17.29 -18.39
C ARG A 252 -27.32 16.86 -18.65
N ARG A 253 -26.55 17.71 -19.34
CA ARG A 253 -25.12 17.46 -19.62
C ARG A 253 -24.31 17.17 -18.34
N CYS A 254 -24.58 17.88 -17.25
CA CYS A 254 -23.89 17.67 -15.97
C CYS A 254 -24.19 16.29 -15.35
N GLU A 255 -25.43 15.81 -15.46
CA GLU A 255 -25.85 14.49 -14.95
C GLU A 255 -25.15 13.37 -15.72
N LEU A 256 -25.07 13.49 -17.04
CA LEU A 256 -24.36 12.54 -17.89
C LEU A 256 -22.85 12.53 -17.59
N ASP A 257 -22.25 13.71 -17.40
CA ASP A 257 -20.84 13.84 -17.04
C ASP A 257 -20.56 13.23 -15.67
N GLU A 258 -21.41 13.49 -14.68
CA GLU A 258 -21.32 12.90 -13.34
C GLU A 258 -21.44 11.36 -13.38
N ALA A 259 -22.40 10.83 -14.15
CA ALA A 259 -22.55 9.39 -14.32
C ALA A 259 -21.29 8.75 -14.95
N ALA A 260 -20.69 9.41 -15.93
CA ALA A 260 -19.44 8.95 -16.55
C ALA A 260 -18.27 8.95 -15.55
N TYR A 261 -18.17 9.96 -14.68
CA TYR A 261 -17.18 9.98 -13.61
C TYR A 261 -17.42 8.86 -12.58
N ARG A 262 -18.66 8.64 -12.14
CA ARG A 262 -19.01 7.53 -11.23
C ARG A 262 -18.72 6.15 -11.84
N TYR A 263 -18.92 5.98 -13.14
CA TYR A 263 -18.54 4.75 -13.85
C TYR A 263 -17.02 4.56 -13.82
N THR A 264 -16.27 5.63 -14.11
CA THR A 264 -14.80 5.59 -14.13
C THR A 264 -14.21 5.32 -12.75
N LEU A 265 -14.79 5.91 -11.70
CA LEU A 265 -14.40 5.65 -10.32
C LEU A 265 -14.58 4.17 -9.96
N ARG A 266 -15.75 3.58 -10.25
CA ARG A 266 -16.01 2.16 -10.00
C ARG A 266 -15.04 1.23 -10.73
N LEU A 267 -14.70 1.57 -11.98
CA LEU A 267 -13.68 0.85 -12.72
C LEU A 267 -12.30 1.00 -12.06
N ALA A 268 -11.90 2.21 -11.67
CA ALA A 268 -10.63 2.45 -10.99
C ALA A 268 -10.55 1.70 -9.65
N GLU A 269 -11.64 1.67 -8.87
CA GLU A 269 -11.75 0.87 -7.65
C GLU A 269 -11.53 -0.62 -7.93
N GLY A 270 -12.20 -1.17 -8.95
CA GLY A 270 -12.02 -2.57 -9.36
C GLY A 270 -10.60 -2.88 -9.84
N ILE A 271 -9.98 -1.99 -10.62
CA ILE A 271 -8.59 -2.16 -11.08
C ILE A 271 -7.61 -2.19 -9.90
N MET A 272 -7.85 -1.37 -8.88
CA MET A 272 -6.96 -1.26 -7.71
C MET A 272 -7.20 -2.33 -6.65
N ASP A 273 -8.23 -3.16 -6.79
CA ASP A 273 -8.44 -4.35 -5.98
C ASP A 273 -7.66 -5.55 -6.55
N ASN A 274 -6.37 -5.35 -6.83
CA ASN A 274 -5.49 -6.34 -7.47
C ASN A 274 -4.55 -7.05 -6.48
N GLY A 275 -4.59 -6.67 -5.20
CA GLY A 275 -3.75 -7.26 -4.15
C GLY A 275 -2.24 -7.03 -4.30
N ILE A 276 -1.80 -6.20 -5.25
CA ILE A 276 -0.39 -5.91 -5.48
C ILE A 276 0.07 -4.89 -4.43
N PHE A 277 1.03 -5.28 -3.61
CA PHE A 277 1.61 -4.42 -2.59
C PHE A 277 3.08 -4.77 -2.37
N ILE A 278 3.96 -3.83 -2.73
CA ILE A 278 5.41 -3.90 -2.55
C ILE A 278 5.82 -3.24 -1.21
N GLY A 279 4.85 -2.83 -0.38
CA GLY A 279 5.09 -1.91 0.71
C GLY A 279 6.21 -2.32 1.66
N GLY A 280 6.95 -1.30 2.10
CA GLY A 280 7.94 -1.43 3.15
C GLY A 280 7.30 -1.60 4.53
N ASP A 281 8.14 -1.86 5.53
CA ASP A 281 7.71 -2.00 6.92
C ASP A 281 7.05 -0.70 7.46
N GLU A 282 6.47 -0.77 8.67
CA GLU A 282 5.86 0.40 9.33
C GLU A 282 6.86 1.56 9.51
N LYS A 283 8.15 1.26 9.64
CA LYS A 283 9.22 2.24 9.80
C LYS A 283 9.46 3.01 8.49
N HIS A 284 9.43 2.34 7.34
CA HIS A 284 9.51 2.96 6.01
C HIS A 284 8.33 3.91 5.80
N SER A 285 7.11 3.43 6.09
CA SER A 285 5.90 4.26 5.97
C SER A 285 5.98 5.52 6.85
N TYR A 286 6.50 5.39 8.07
CA TYR A 286 6.69 6.50 8.99
C TYR A 286 7.78 7.48 8.52
N GLN A 287 8.88 7.01 7.92
CA GLN A 287 9.94 7.86 7.37
C GLN A 287 9.42 8.71 6.21
N LEU A 288 8.67 8.11 5.27
CA LEU A 288 8.06 8.86 4.17
C LEU A 288 7.05 9.89 4.66
N TYR A 289 6.23 9.53 5.65
CA TYR A 289 5.30 10.47 6.28
C TYR A 289 6.03 11.66 6.92
N ARG A 290 7.12 11.41 7.67
CA ARG A 290 7.94 12.47 8.29
C ARG A 290 8.58 13.38 7.26
N TYR A 291 9.04 12.81 6.14
CA TYR A 291 9.54 13.60 5.03
C TYR A 291 8.43 14.49 4.44
N ALA A 292 7.26 13.92 4.16
CA ALA A 292 6.11 14.65 3.63
C ALA A 292 5.65 15.78 4.58
N GLU A 293 5.57 15.51 5.89
CA GLU A 293 5.21 16.50 6.92
C GLU A 293 6.22 17.66 6.95
N LYS A 294 7.52 17.38 6.80
CA LYS A 294 8.57 18.38 6.81
C LYS A 294 8.62 19.24 5.53
N HIS A 295 8.47 18.61 4.36
CA HIS A 295 8.65 19.27 3.06
C HIS A 295 7.34 19.83 2.50
N TYR A 296 6.20 19.25 2.88
CA TYR A 296 4.85 19.60 2.42
C TYR A 296 3.86 19.73 3.59
N PRO A 297 4.16 20.54 4.62
CA PRO A 297 3.33 20.64 5.83
C PRO A 297 1.88 21.04 5.52
N TRP A 298 1.69 21.85 4.48
CA TRP A 298 0.40 22.34 4.02
C TRP A 298 -0.41 21.32 3.22
N ALA A 299 0.18 20.22 2.77
CA ALA A 299 -0.51 19.15 2.03
C ALA A 299 -0.86 17.95 2.93
N VAL A 300 -0.21 17.84 4.09
CA VAL A 300 -0.33 16.71 5.03
C VAL A 300 -1.25 17.04 6.22
N HIS A 301 -1.60 18.32 6.43
CA HIS A 301 -2.54 18.82 7.44
C HIS A 301 -3.81 19.40 6.81
#